data_AF-A0A2V5XMI8-F1
#
_entry.id   AF-A0A2V5XMI8-F1
#
_cell.length_a   1.000
_cell.length_b   1.000
_cell.length_c   1.000
_cell.angle_alpha   90.00
_cell.angle_beta   90.00
_cell.angle_gamma   90.00
#
_symmetry.space_group_name_H-M   'P 1'
#
loop_
_entity.id
_entity.type
_entity.pdbx_description
1 polymer ?
#
loop_
_entity_poly.entity_id
_entity_poly.type
_entity_poly.pdbx_seq_one_letter_code
_entity_poly.pdbx_strand_id
1 'polypeptide(L)'
;MADLIYPRSPRETMCGWMHLPRYIDKIRLHLAGKLHPDYQPNLGKGFDERWLKAAGLTQEQFIEVVKGTITDGQVADWVLKNVKKSDA
;
A
#
# COMPACT_ATOMS: atom_id res chain seq x y z
N MET A 1 13.17 10.80 21.52
CA MET A 1 11.87 10.82 20.81
C MET A 1 11.98 9.80 19.70
N ALA A 2 11.01 8.90 19.53
CA ALA A 2 11.06 7.98 18.39
C ALA A 2 10.95 8.80 17.10
N ASP A 3 11.88 8.61 16.16
CA ASP A 3 11.84 9.31 14.89
C ASP A 3 10.53 8.99 14.17
N LEU A 4 9.81 10.04 13.80
CA LEU A 4 8.57 9.94 13.04
C LEU A 4 8.88 9.37 11.66
N ILE A 5 8.37 8.18 11.36
CA ILE A 5 8.55 7.54 10.06
C ILE A 5 7.34 7.87 9.18
N TYR A 6 7.59 8.61 8.11
CA TYR A 6 6.58 8.96 7.13
C TYR A 6 6.57 7.94 5.98
N PRO A 7 5.38 7.57 5.46
CA PRO A 7 5.28 6.86 4.20
C PRO A 7 5.90 7.68 3.05
N ARG A 8 6.38 7.00 2.00
CA ARG A 8 6.91 7.62 0.78
C ARG A 8 5.94 8.57 0.10
N SER A 9 6.46 9.36 -0.85
CA SER A 9 5.70 10.39 -1.57
C SER A 9 4.41 9.83 -2.19
N PRO A 10 3.27 10.53 -2.10
CA PRO A 10 2.03 10.10 -2.76
C PRO A 10 2.14 10.11 -4.29
N ARG A 11 3.15 10.80 -4.86
CA ARG A 11 3.40 10.85 -6.30
C ARG A 11 4.28 9.70 -6.79
N GLU A 12 4.86 8.93 -5.88
CA GLU A 12 5.68 7.79 -6.25
C GLU A 12 4.81 6.71 -6.90
N THR A 13 5.38 6.01 -7.88
CA THR A 13 4.69 5.05 -8.72
C THR A 13 5.39 3.69 -8.65
N MET A 14 4.62 2.62 -8.53
CA MET A 14 5.10 1.23 -8.63
C MET A 14 4.11 0.44 -9.49
N CYS A 15 4.62 -0.41 -10.38
CA CYS A 15 3.79 -1.23 -11.28
C CYS A 15 2.77 -0.40 -12.09
N GLY A 16 3.13 0.84 -12.44
CA GLY A 16 2.24 1.77 -13.13
C GLY A 16 1.11 2.35 -12.28
N TRP A 17 1.10 2.12 -10.96
CA TRP A 17 0.14 2.70 -10.02
C TRP A 17 0.79 3.78 -9.17
N MET A 18 0.35 5.02 -9.34
CA MET A 18 0.65 6.11 -8.41
C MET A 18 0.08 5.77 -7.03
N HIS A 19 0.74 6.21 -5.97
CA HIS A 19 0.32 6.05 -4.57
C HIS A 19 0.42 4.61 -4.01
N LEU A 20 0.57 3.59 -4.86
CA LEU A 20 0.76 2.20 -4.40
C LEU A 20 1.97 2.03 -3.44
N PRO A 21 3.18 2.56 -3.72
CA PRO A 21 4.30 2.46 -2.78
C PRO A 21 3.98 3.07 -1.41
N ARG A 22 3.31 4.23 -1.42
CA ARG A 22 2.88 4.92 -0.20
C ARG A 22 1.88 4.08 0.59
N TYR A 23 0.95 3.41 -0.09
CA TYR A 23 -0.02 2.56 0.59
C TYR A 23 0.64 1.33 1.23
N ILE A 24 1.59 0.69 0.54
CA ILE A 24 2.40 -0.42 1.09
C ILE A 24 3.13 0.03 2.36
N ASP A 25 3.76 1.21 2.36
CA ASP A 25 4.44 1.75 3.54
C ASP A 25 3.46 2.00 4.70
N LYS A 26 2.27 2.54 4.41
CA LYS A 26 1.23 2.73 5.44
C LYS A 26 0.87 1.40 6.10
N ILE A 27 0.72 0.33 5.31
CA ILE A 27 0.43 -1.01 5.84
C ILE A 27 1.59 -1.53 6.69
N ARG A 28 2.83 -1.48 6.19
CA ARG A 28 4.01 -1.95 6.94
C ARG A 28 4.20 -1.20 8.25
N LEU A 29 4.02 0.12 8.24
CA LEU A 29 4.07 0.94 9.45
C LEU A 29 2.92 0.62 10.41
N HIS A 30 1.73 0.33 9.88
CA HIS A 30 0.58 -0.06 10.71
C HIS A 30 0.84 -1.39 11.40
N LEU A 31 1.31 -2.40 10.66
CA LEU A 31 1.67 -3.72 11.21
C LEU A 31 2.81 -3.64 12.23
N ALA A 32 3.72 -2.67 12.08
CA ALA A 32 4.80 -2.43 13.03
C ALA A 32 4.37 -1.59 14.26
N GLY A 33 3.13 -1.12 14.34
CA GLY A 33 2.66 -0.20 15.39
C GLY A 33 3.29 1.20 15.33
N LYS A 34 3.83 1.58 14.17
CA LYS A 34 4.58 2.83 13.94
C LYS A 34 3.90 3.81 12.99
N LEU A 35 2.70 3.48 12.49
CA LEU A 35 1.95 4.38 11.62
C LEU A 35 1.46 5.60 12.40
N HIS A 36 1.81 6.79 11.93
CA HIS A 36 1.38 8.05 12.54
C HIS A 36 -0.15 8.11 12.73
N PRO A 37 -0.66 8.60 13.88
CA PRO A 37 -2.10 8.66 14.18
C PRO A 37 -2.94 9.29 13.07
N ASP A 38 -2.46 10.37 12.43
CA ASP A 38 -3.22 11.04 11.35
C ASP A 38 -3.46 10.16 10.11
N TYR A 39 -2.65 9.12 9.90
CA TYR A 39 -2.83 8.20 8.79
C TYR A 39 -3.76 7.03 9.12
N GLN A 40 -3.94 6.69 10.40
CA GLN A 40 -4.71 5.50 10.81
C GLN A 40 -6.21 5.59 10.44
N PRO A 41 -6.92 6.72 10.64
CA PRO A 41 -8.33 6.84 10.25
C PRO A 41 -8.58 6.68 8.74
N ASN A 42 -7.53 6.92 7.94
CA ASN A 42 -7.54 6.93 6.48
C ASN A 42 -6.80 5.73 5.87
N LEU A 43 -6.40 4.74 6.65
CA LEU A 43 -5.81 3.51 6.12
C LEU A 43 -6.90 2.71 5.38
N GLY A 44 -6.68 2.42 4.10
CA GLY A 44 -7.66 1.73 3.25
C GLY A 44 -8.80 2.60 2.72
N LYS A 45 -8.77 3.91 2.97
CA LYS A 45 -9.76 4.88 2.46
C LYS A 45 -9.16 5.79 1.37
N GLY A 46 -10.02 6.43 0.58
CA GLY A 46 -9.61 7.45 -0.38
C GLY A 46 -8.78 6.89 -1.54
N PHE A 47 -7.50 7.25 -1.65
CA PHE A 47 -6.63 6.69 -2.69
C PHE A 47 -6.32 5.21 -2.47
N ASP A 48 -6.19 4.76 -1.22
CA ASP A 48 -6.01 3.35 -0.89
C ASP A 48 -7.23 2.54 -1.36
N GLU A 49 -8.43 3.03 -1.06
CA GLU A 49 -9.71 2.40 -1.48
C GLU A 49 -9.85 2.33 -3.00
N ARG A 50 -9.46 3.41 -3.71
CA ARG A 50 -9.49 3.43 -5.18
C ARG A 50 -8.56 2.38 -5.77
N TRP A 51 -7.37 2.21 -5.19
CA TRP A 51 -6.44 1.17 -5.62
C TRP A 51 -6.99 -0.23 -5.32
N LEU A 52 -7.54 -0.46 -4.12
CA LEU A 52 -8.17 -1.72 -3.74
C LEU A 52 -9.32 -2.11 -4.68
N LYS A 53 -10.18 -1.15 -5.03
CA LYS A 53 -11.27 -1.33 -5.99
C LYS A 53 -10.74 -1.71 -7.38
N ALA A 54 -9.70 -1.02 -7.86
CA ALA A 54 -9.08 -1.33 -9.15
C ALA A 54 -8.40 -2.70 -9.14
N ALA A 55 -7.80 -3.10 -8.02
CA ALA A 55 -7.18 -4.41 -7.83
C ALA A 55 -8.19 -5.55 -7.60
N GLY A 56 -9.45 -5.23 -7.31
CA GLY A 56 -10.48 -6.22 -6.95
C GLY A 56 -10.21 -6.90 -5.60
N LEU A 57 -9.62 -6.16 -4.65
CA LEU A 57 -9.19 -6.68 -3.34
C LEU A 57 -9.91 -5.97 -2.19
N THR A 58 -10.10 -6.67 -1.08
CA THR A 58 -10.38 -6.02 0.21
C THR A 58 -9.08 -5.54 0.85
N GLN A 59 -9.21 -4.63 1.82
CA GLN A 59 -8.06 -4.14 2.59
C GLN A 59 -7.33 -5.28 3.31
N GLU A 60 -8.07 -6.21 3.91
CA GLU A 60 -7.54 -7.34 4.65
C GLU A 60 -6.73 -8.27 3.74
N GLN A 61 -7.24 -8.55 2.54
CA GLN A 61 -6.55 -9.36 1.54
C GLN A 61 -5.21 -8.74 1.16
N PHE A 62 -5.17 -7.43 0.89
CA PHE A 62 -3.93 -6.77 0.52
C PHE A 62 -2.95 -6.61 1.70
N ILE A 63 -3.45 -6.44 2.92
CA ILE A 63 -2.62 -6.47 4.13
C ILE A 63 -1.90 -7.82 4.25
N GLU A 64 -2.59 -8.94 4.04
CA GLU A 64 -1.96 -10.27 4.11
C GLU A 64 -0.91 -10.46 3.00
N VAL A 65 -1.12 -9.91 1.80
CA VAL A 65 -0.09 -9.87 0.75
C VAL A 65 1.15 -9.12 1.25
N VAL A 66 0.98 -7.88 1.74
CA VAL A 66 2.13 -7.07 2.20
C VAL A 66 2.85 -7.74 3.36
N LYS A 67 2.11 -8.32 4.31
CA LYS A 67 2.65 -9.07 5.47
C LYS A 67 3.42 -10.32 5.06
N GLY A 68 3.01 -11.00 3.99
CA GLY A 68 3.70 -12.16 3.42
C GLY A 68 4.94 -11.82 2.58
N THR A 69 5.27 -10.53 2.44
CA THR A 69 6.43 -10.06 1.65
C THR A 69 7.41 -9.26 2.51
N ILE A 70 8.69 -9.34 2.16
CA ILE A 70 9.78 -8.65 2.83
C ILE A 70 10.19 -7.41 2.03
N THR A 71 10.22 -7.51 0.70
CA THR A 71 10.73 -6.44 -0.18
C THR A 71 9.64 -5.84 -1.05
N ASP A 72 9.88 -4.61 -1.52
CA ASP A 72 9.03 -3.98 -2.54
C ASP A 72 8.99 -4.78 -3.84
N GLY A 73 10.10 -5.44 -4.21
CA GLY A 73 10.14 -6.29 -5.39
C GLY A 73 9.13 -7.43 -5.31
N GLN A 74 9.00 -8.07 -4.15
CA GLN A 74 8.02 -9.15 -3.96
C GLN A 74 6.56 -8.66 -4.06
N VAL A 75 6.27 -7.48 -3.52
CA VAL A 75 4.93 -6.87 -3.69
C VAL A 75 4.70 -6.50 -5.15
N ALA A 76 5.71 -5.93 -5.82
CA ALA A 76 5.62 -5.57 -7.23
C ALA A 76 5.36 -6.78 -8.11
N ASP A 77 6.10 -7.88 -7.93
CA ASP A 77 5.91 -9.14 -8.65
C ASP A 77 4.51 -9.69 -8.43
N TRP A 78 4.01 -9.64 -7.19
CA TRP A 78 2.64 -10.06 -6.89
C TRP A 78 1.60 -9.17 -7.58
N VAL A 79 1.78 -7.86 -7.56
CA VAL A 79 0.86 -6.90 -8.20
C VAL A 79 0.85 -7.11 -9.70
N LEU A 80 2.00 -7.21 -10.36
CA LEU A 80 2.10 -7.44 -11.81
C LEU A 80 1.45 -8.77 -12.23
N LYS A 81 1.48 -9.79 -11.37
CA LYS A 81 0.87 -11.09 -11.64
C LYS A 81 -0.64 -11.11 -11.42
N ASN A 82 -1.16 -10.41 -10.40
CA ASN A 82 -2.53 -10.59 -9.93
C ASN A 82 -3.45 -9.40 -10.23
N VAL A 83 -2.90 -8.20 -10.45
CA VAL A 83 -3.68 -6.98 -10.67
C VAL A 83 -3.64 -6.62 -12.14
N LYS A 84 -4.82 -6.67 -12.78
CA LYS A 84 -4.97 -6.18 -14.15
C LYS A 84 -5.14 -4.67 -14.12
N LYS A 85 -4.15 -3.94 -14.63
CA LYS A 85 -4.34 -2.54 -14.96
C LYS A 85 -5.18 -2.47 -16.23
N SER A 86 -6.39 -1.93 -16.16
CA SER A 86 -7.08 -1.53 -17.38
C SER A 86 -6.35 -0.34 -17.97
N ASP A 87 -6.14 -0.33 -19.29
CA ASP A 87 -5.77 0.88 -19.98
C ASP A 87 -6.88 1.91 -19.71
N ALA A 88 -6.49 3.05 -19.13
CA ALA A 88 -7.38 4.18 -18.90
C ALA A 88 -7.57 4.98 -20.18
#